data_AF-A0A927SZM9-F1
#
_entry.id   AF-A0A927SZM9-F1
#
_cell.length_a   1.000
_cell.length_b   1.000
_cell.length_c   1.000
_cell.angle_alpha   90.00
_cell.angle_beta   90.00
_cell.angle_gamma   90.00
#
_symmetry.space_group_name_H-M   'P 1'
#
loop_
_entity.id
_entity.type
_entity.pdbx_description
1 polymer ?
#
loop_
_entity_poly.entity_id
_entity_poly.type
_entity_poly.pdbx_seq_one_letter_code
_entity_poly.pdbx_strand_id
1 'polypeptide(L)' 'MEGEYIFEQLWKDLNEGYQIYYTYMDKRYLLSKLKSNCYSRELIEENSKGPHPKTQMITLKTVMELFPFMENIEYKVNF' A
#
# COMPACT_ATOMS: atom_id res chain seq x y z
N MET A 1 22.29 -1.51 0.15
CA MET A 1 21.71 -1.75 1.48
C MET A 1 20.89 -3.01 1.34
N GLU A 2 21.51 -4.16 1.62
CA GLU A 2 20.95 -5.49 1.35
C GLU A 2 20.17 -5.96 2.58
N GLY A 3 18.86 -5.83 2.47
CA GLY A 3 17.87 -6.50 3.28
C GLY A 3 16.59 -6.39 2.47
N GLU A 4 16.09 -7.51 1.95
CA GLU A 4 14.81 -7.52 1.25
C GLU A 4 13.74 -6.96 2.19
N TYR A 5 12.93 -6.01 1.71
CA TYR A 5 11.84 -5.47 2.49
C TYR A 5 10.84 -6.61 2.73
N ILE A 6 10.59 -6.94 4.00
CA ILE A 6 9.72 -8.07 4.39
C ILE A 6 8.37 -7.57 4.92
N PHE A 7 7.38 -8.45 4.94
CA PHE A 7 6.02 -8.10 5.32
C PHE A 7 5.94 -7.55 6.74
N GLU A 8 6.74 -8.07 7.67
CA GLU A 8 6.80 -7.63 9.06
C GLU A 8 7.22 -6.17 9.18
N GLN A 9 8.10 -5.70 8.30
CA GLN A 9 8.51 -4.29 8.23
C GLN A 9 7.36 -3.43 7.73
N LEU A 10 6.73 -3.81 6.61
CA LEU A 10 5.53 -3.13 6.10
C LEU A 10 4.44 -3.02 7.18
N TRP A 11 4.17 -4.12 7.86
CA TRP A 11 3.16 -4.16 8.90
C TRP A 11 3.52 -3.26 10.08
N LYS A 12 4.79 -3.23 10.49
CA LYS A 12 5.29 -2.33 11.52
C LYS A 12 5.14 -0.87 11.09
N ASP A 13 5.55 -0.52 9.88
CA ASP A 13 5.50 0.85 9.37
C ASP A 13 4.05 1.35 9.31
N LEU A 14 3.14 0.53 8.79
CA LEU A 14 1.70 0.83 8.77
C LEU A 14 1.12 0.97 10.19
N ASN A 15 1.61 0.20 11.16
CA ASN A 15 1.18 0.31 12.56
C ASN A 15 1.68 1.60 13.22
N GLU A 16 2.86 2.08 12.85
CA GLU A 16 3.44 3.35 13.31
C GLU A 16 2.82 4.57 12.61
N GLY A 17 1.93 4.34 11.63
CA GLY A 17 1.16 5.38 10.95
C GLY A 17 1.79 5.88 9.67
N TYR A 18 2.88 5.26 9.20
CA TYR A 18 3.43 5.56 7.89
C TYR A 18 2.44 5.19 6.78
N GLN A 19 2.44 5.99 5.72
CA GLN A 19 1.73 5.67 4.49
C GLN A 19 2.75 5.18 3.46
N ILE A 20 2.41 4.11 2.76
CA ILE A 20 3.35 3.39 1.89
C ILE A 20 2.85 3.45 0.46
N TYR A 21 3.65 4.02 -0.44
CA TYR A 21 3.42 3.91 -1.87
C TYR A 21 3.95 2.56 -2.37
N TYR A 22 3.23 1.95 -3.29
CA TYR A 22 3.66 0.74 -3.97
C TYR A 22 3.04 0.67 -5.37
N THR A 23 3.70 -0.06 -6.26
CA THR A 23 3.19 -0.36 -7.61
C THR A 23 2.64 -1.78 -7.63
N TYR A 24 1.50 -1.95 -8.28
CA TYR A 24 0.89 -3.25 -8.54
C TYR A 24 0.16 -3.21 -9.87
N MET A 25 0.49 -4.14 -10.78
CA MET A 25 -0.07 -4.18 -12.14
C MET A 25 0.02 -2.82 -12.87
N ASP A 26 1.23 -2.24 -12.89
CA ASP A 26 1.53 -0.94 -13.53
C ASP A 26 0.72 0.26 -12.99
N LYS A 27 0.12 0.12 -11.80
CA LYS A 27 -0.64 1.19 -11.14
C LYS A 27 -0.02 1.52 -9.79
N ARG A 28 0.08 2.82 -9.51
CA ARG A 28 0.59 3.34 -8.24
C ARG A 28 -0.51 3.45 -7.21
N TYR A 29 -0.31 2.84 -6.05
CA TYR A 29 -1.22 2.86 -4.93
C TYR A 29 -0.56 3.46 -3.68
N LEU A 30 -1.38 4.04 -2.81
CA LEU A 30 -1.03 4.45 -1.46
C LEU A 30 -1.78 3.55 -0.47
N LEU A 31 -1.03 2.87 0.38
CA LEU A 31 -1.53 2.05 1.48
C LEU A 31 -1.41 2.81 2.79
N SER A 32 -2.51 2.89 3.55
CA SER A 32 -2.50 3.47 4.90
C SER A 32 -3.28 2.61 5.87
N LYS A 33 -2.85 2.55 7.13
CA LYS A 33 -3.66 1.92 8.18
C LYS A 33 -4.72 2.89 8.67
N LEU A 34 -5.96 2.41 8.80
CA LEU A 34 -7.07 3.20 9.35
C LEU A 34 -7.36 2.79 10.79
N LYS A 35 -7.52 1.48 11.04
CA LYS A 35 -7.82 0.89 12.35
C LYS A 35 -7.33 -0.56 12.40
N SER A 36 -7.61 -1.28 13.49
CA SER A 36 -7.29 -2.71 13.59
C SER A 36 -7.91 -3.50 12.44
N ASN A 37 -7.10 -4.30 11.74
CA ASN A 37 -7.47 -5.11 10.57
C ASN A 37 -8.14 -4.33 9.42
N CYS A 38 -7.84 -3.03 9.27
CA CYS A 38 -8.49 -2.18 8.29
C CYS A 38 -7.50 -1.15 7.71
N TYR A 39 -7.34 -1.20 6.39
CA TYR A 39 -6.38 -0.42 5.65
C TYR A 39 -7.08 0.26 4.47
N SER A 40 -6.68 1.49 4.12
CA SER A 40 -7.07 2.12 2.86
C SER A 40 -6.04 1.82 1.79
N ARG A 41 -6.53 1.51 0.59
CA ARG A 41 -5.75 1.45 -0.64
C ARG A 41 -6.30 2.49 -1.59
N GLU A 42 -5.49 3.49 -1.92
CA GLU A 42 -5.86 4.61 -2.77
C GLU A 42 -5.05 4.55 -4.07
N LEU A 43 -5.70 4.66 -5.22
CA LEU A 43 -5.05 4.75 -6.53
C LEU A 43 -4.56 6.19 -6.74
N ILE A 44 -3.27 6.34 -7.04
CA ILE A 44 -2.61 7.65 -7.15
C ILE A 44 -2.49 8.10 -8.60
N GLU A 45 -2.14 7.21 -9.51
CA GLU A 45 -2.09 7.51 -10.94
C GLU A 45 -3.34 6.98 -11.65
N GLU A 46 -4.19 7.91 -12.08
CA GLU A 46 -5.37 7.63 -12.89
C GLU A 46 -5.26 8.37 -14.23
N ASN A 47 -4.77 7.70 -15.27
CA ASN A 47 -4.88 8.18 -16.66
C ASN A 47 -6.06 7.55 -17.41
N SER A 48 -6.99 6.89 -16.70
CA SER A 48 -8.07 6.13 -17.31
C SER A 48 -9.41 6.46 -16.65
N LYS A 49 -10.38 6.90 -17.45
CA LYS A 49 -11.80 7.08 -17.08
C LYS A 49 -12.50 5.73 -16.83
N GLY A 50 -11.84 4.83 -16.10
CA GLY A 50 -12.34 3.49 -15.80
C GLY A 50 -13.22 3.49 -14.55
N PRO A 51 -14.15 2.52 -14.41
CA PRO A 51 -15.05 2.42 -13.26
C PRO A 51 -14.34 1.91 -11.98
N HIS A 52 -13.01 1.85 -11.95
CA HIS A 52 -12.28 1.32 -10.81
C HIS A 52 -12.36 2.30 -9.62
N PRO A 53 -12.66 1.80 -8.40
CA PRO A 53 -12.74 2.67 -7.25
C PRO A 53 -11.36 3.24 -6.92
N LYS A 54 -11.30 4.57 -6.83
CA LYS A 54 -10.12 5.36 -6.43
C LYS A 54 -9.61 4.99 -5.04
N THR A 55 -10.52 4.65 -4.14
CA THR A 55 -10.20 4.28 -2.76
C THR A 55 -10.95 3.01 -2.40
N GLN A 56 -10.26 2.08 -1.73
CA GLN A 56 -10.81 0.81 -1.28
C GLN A 56 -10.38 0.54 0.15
N MET A 57 -11.28 -0.03 0.95
CA MET A 57 -10.94 -0.53 2.29
C MET A 57 -10.64 -2.02 2.19
N ILE A 58 -9.45 -2.42 2.67
CA ILE A 58 -8.98 -3.81 2.63
C ILE A 58 -8.57 -4.29 4.02
N THR A 59 -8.50 -5.62 4.17
CA THR A 59 -8.12 -6.29 5.43
C THR A 59 -6.63 -6.59 5.46
N LEU A 60 -6.10 -6.96 6.63
CA LEU A 60 -4.70 -7.40 6.76
C LEU A 60 -4.41 -8.60 5.86
N LYS A 61 -5.35 -9.56 5.78
CA LYS A 61 -5.21 -10.74 4.92
C LYS A 61 -4.99 -10.36 3.46
N THR A 62 -5.76 -9.39 2.96
CA THR A 62 -5.59 -8.88 1.59
C THR A 62 -4.25 -8.20 1.40
N VAL A 63 -3.75 -7.44 2.39
CA VAL A 63 -2.41 -6.83 2.32
C VAL A 63 -1.33 -7.91 2.26
N MET A 64 -1.44 -8.97 3.07
CA MET A 64 -0.52 -10.12 3.05
C MET A 64 -0.50 -10.83 1.70
N GLU A 65 -1.66 -11.06 1.11
CA GLU A 65 -1.79 -11.70 -0.21
C GLU A 65 -1.23 -10.82 -1.33
N LEU A 66 -1.32 -9.49 -1.21
CA LEU A 66 -0.79 -8.54 -2.20
C LEU A 66 0.72 -8.33 -2.07
N PHE A 67 1.28 -8.42 -0.86
CA PHE A 67 2.67 -8.05 -0.57
C PHE A 67 3.71 -8.67 -1.52
N PRO A 68 3.66 -9.97 -1.87
CA PRO A 68 4.63 -10.59 -2.77
C PRO A 68 4.63 -9.99 -4.19
N PHE A 69 3.57 -9.27 -4.56
CA PHE A 69 3.39 -8.65 -5.87
C PHE A 69 3.58 -7.13 -5.84
N MET A 70 3.96 -6.56 -4.69
CA MET A 70 4.21 -5.12 -4.56
C MET A 70 5.61 -4.79 -5.08
N GLU A 71 5.70 -3.75 -5.90
CA GLU A 71 6.95 -3.28 -6.49
C GLU A 71 7.19 -1.81 -6.17
N ASN A 72 8.45 -1.36 -6.26
CA ASN A 72 8.83 0.05 -6.08
C ASN A 72 8.28 0.64 -4.76
N ILE A 73 8.42 -0.07 -3.64
CA ILE A 73 7.83 0.34 -2.35
C ILE A 73 8.56 1.58 -1.83
N GLU A 74 7.82 2.64 -1.48
CA GLU A 74 8.36 3.92 -1.01
C GLU A 74 7.54 4.47 0.17
N TYR A 75 8.21 5.15 1.11
CA TYR A 75 7.53 5.86 2.18
C TYR A 75 6.98 7.20 1.69
N LYS A 76 5.76 7.54 2.09
CA LYS A 76 5.25 8.89 1.94
C LYS A 76 5.86 9.79 3.01
N VAL A 77 6.78 10.66 2.61
CA VAL A 77 7.31 11.75 3.44
C VAL A 77 6.46 12.99 3.22
N ASN A 78 5.68 13.38 4.23
CA ASN A 78 5.07 14.71 4.27
C ASN A 78 6.11 15.69 4.82
N PHE A 79 6.50 16.68 4.02
CA PHE A 79 7.31 17.82 4.47
C PHE A 79 6.42 18.89 5.11
#